data_AF-A0A936BFE1-F1
#
_entry.id   AF-A0A936BFE1-F1
#
_cell.length_a   1.000
_cell.length_b   1.000
_cell.length_c   1.000
_cell.angle_alpha   90.00
_cell.angle_beta   90.00
_cell.angle_gamma   90.00
#
_symmetry.space_group_name_H-M   'P 1'
#
loop_
_entity.id
_entity.type
_entity.pdbx_description
1 polymer ?
#
loop_
_entity_poly.entity_id
_entity_poly.type
_entity_poly.pdbx_seq_one_letter_code
_entity_poly.pdbx_strand_id
1 'polypeptide(L)' 'MNNSIERIVGKAVLDAKFWAALVEDAEAALAKAGFSLSKTQLLRLQAGLAQHKSKSGTQSLFSNARTDMFGEFWR' A
#
# COMPACT_ATOMS: atom_id res chain seq x y z
N MET A 1 13.25 1.38 23.83
CA MET A 1 12.09 1.55 22.92
C MET A 1 12.61 1.83 21.52
N ASN A 2 12.41 0.92 20.57
CA ASN A 2 13.07 0.94 19.26
C ASN A 2 12.02 0.72 18.16
N ASN A 3 11.28 1.78 17.78
CA ASN A 3 10.16 1.66 16.83
C ASN A 3 10.37 2.50 15.57
N SER A 4 11.41 2.15 14.81
CA SER A 4 11.66 2.72 13.47
C SER A 4 10.48 2.49 12.52
N ILE A 5 9.78 1.35 12.62
CA ILE A 5 8.60 1.04 11.78
C ILE A 5 7.42 1.97 12.08
N GLU A 6 7.11 2.27 13.34
CA GLU A 6 6.01 3.19 13.67
C GLU A 6 6.27 4.60 13.12
N ARG A 7 7.54 5.05 13.13
CA ARG A 7 7.91 6.35 12.56
C ARG A 7 7.80 6.37 11.04
N ILE A 8 8.14 5.25 10.38
CA ILE A 8 7.98 5.08 8.94
C ILE A 8 6.49 5.10 8.58
N VAL A 9 5.68 4.30 9.25
CA VAL A 9 4.24 4.21 8.99
C VAL A 9 3.55 5.54 9.31
N GLY A 10 3.87 6.16 10.45
CA GLY A 10 3.34 7.47 10.81
C GLY A 10 3.68 8.55 9.78
N LYS A 11 4.91 8.56 9.27
CA LYS A 11 5.30 9.47 8.16
C LYS A 11 4.53 9.15 6.88
N ALA A 12 4.34 7.88 6.55
CA ALA A 12 3.66 7.47 5.33
C ALA A 12 2.14 7.73 5.35
N VAL A 13 1.52 7.74 6.53
CA VAL A 13 0.11 8.17 6.70
C VAL A 13 -0.03 9.67 6.47
N LEU A 14 0.93 10.48 6.93
CA LEU A 14 0.87 11.94 6.84
C LEU A 14 1.41 12.50 5.52
N ASP A 15 2.30 11.78 4.84
CA ASP A 15 2.98 12.21 3.62
C ASP A 15 2.68 11.26 2.45
N ALA A 16 1.70 11.65 1.64
CA ALA A 16 1.24 10.87 0.49
C ALA A 16 2.35 10.65 -0.57
N LYS A 17 3.32 11.57 -0.68
CA LYS A 17 4.45 11.43 -1.61
C LYS A 17 5.43 10.38 -1.10
N PHE A 18 5.67 10.33 0.20
CA PHE A 18 6.46 9.31 0.85
C PHE A 18 5.78 7.94 0.77
N TRP A 19 4.45 7.87 0.91
CA TRP A 19 3.69 6.63 0.69
C TRP A 19 3.84 6.13 -0.75
N ALA A 20 3.67 6.99 -1.76
CA ALA A 20 3.86 6.61 -3.16
C ALA A 20 5.29 6.10 -3.43
N ALA A 21 6.29 6.80 -2.91
CA ALA A 21 7.69 6.37 -3.01
C ALA A 21 7.95 5.03 -2.30
N LEU A 22 7.32 4.79 -1.14
CA LEU A 22 7.38 3.51 -0.41
C LEU A 22 6.78 2.35 -1.23
N VAL A 23 5.66 2.61 -1.90
CA VAL A 23 4.95 1.62 -2.74
C VAL A 23 5.73 1.31 -4.03
N GLU A 24 6.42 2.29 -4.62
CA GLU A 24 7.30 2.08 -5.78
C GLU A 24 8.60 1.37 -5.39
N ASP A 25 9.35 1.95 -4.45
CA ASP A 25 10.65 1.43 -4.02
C ASP A 25 10.88 1.71 -2.53
N ALA A 26 10.48 0.74 -1.70
CA ALA A 26 10.58 0.84 -0.26
C ALA A 26 12.02 1.05 0.23
N GLU A 27 13.02 0.43 -0.40
CA GLU A 27 14.41 0.54 0.02
C GLU A 27 14.95 1.95 -0.21
N ALA A 28 14.75 2.49 -1.41
CA ALA A 28 15.16 3.84 -1.77
C ALA A 28 14.40 4.91 -0.96
N ALA A 29 13.10 4.72 -0.74
CA ALA A 29 12.29 5.65 0.05
C ALA A 29 12.76 5.70 1.52
N LEU A 30 13.04 4.55 2.12
CA LEU A 30 13.55 4.44 3.48
C LEU A 30 14.95 5.07 3.60
N ALA A 31 15.87 4.74 2.68
CA ALA A 31 17.21 5.30 2.65
C ALA A 31 17.18 6.84 2.53
N LYS A 32 16.34 7.38 1.63
CA LYS A 32 16.16 8.82 1.45
C LYS A 32 15.54 9.51 2.67
N ALA A 33 14.75 8.79 3.45
CA ALA A 33 14.18 9.28 4.70
C ALA A 33 15.07 9.04 5.93
N GLY A 34 16.27 8.47 5.74
CA GLY A 34 17.22 8.19 6.83
C GLY A 34 16.86 6.99 7.70
N PHE A 35 15.96 6.12 7.23
CA PHE A 35 15.59 4.90 7.92
C PHE A 35 16.43 3.73 7.41
N SER A 36 17.05 3.02 8.34
CA SER A 36 17.73 1.75 8.05
C SER A 36 16.91 0.62 8.66
N LEU A 37 16.26 -0.17 7.81
CA LEU A 37 15.56 -1.39 8.24
C LEU A 37 16.46 -2.61 8.02
N SER A 38 16.27 -3.61 8.87
CA SER A 38 16.84 -4.94 8.63
C SER A 38 16.13 -5.61 7.45
N LYS A 39 16.84 -6.49 6.73
CA LYS A 39 16.32 -7.17 5.52
C LYS A 39 14.97 -7.85 5.75
N THR A 40 14.78 -8.47 6.92
CA THR A 40 13.51 -9.09 7.34
C THR A 40 12.38 -8.08 7.53
N GLN A 41 12.68 -6.88 8.06
CA GLN A 41 11.69 -5.82 8.23
C GLN A 41 11.30 -5.18 6.89
N LEU A 42 12.27 -5.01 5.99
CA LEU A 42 12.02 -4.51 4.64
C LEU A 42 11.12 -5.47 3.85
N LEU A 43 11.39 -6.78 3.91
CA LEU A 43 10.53 -7.81 3.31
C LEU A 43 9.10 -7.80 3.86
N ARG A 44 8.93 -7.65 5.18
CA ARG A 44 7.59 -7.54 5.81
C ARG A 44 6.86 -6.27 5.37
N LEU A 45 7.57 -5.15 5.24
CA LEU A 45 7.00 -3.89 4.77
C LEU A 45 6.56 -4.01 3.31
N GLN A 46 7.41 -4.55 2.43
CA GLN A 46 7.07 -4.81 1.03
C GLN A 46 5.89 -5.77 0.88
N ALA A 47 5.83 -6.84 1.67
CA ALA A 47 4.70 -7.77 1.67
C ALA A 47 3.38 -7.07 2.07
N GLY A 48 3.42 -6.19 3.08
CA GLY A 48 2.26 -5.38 3.48
C GLY A 48 1.83 -4.37 2.40
N LEU A 49 2.79 -3.70 1.75
CA LEU A 49 2.51 -2.77 0.65
C LEU A 49 1.93 -3.49 -0.59
N ALA A 50 2.45 -4.68 -0.92
CA ALA A 50 1.95 -5.50 -2.02
C ALA A 50 0.50 -5.94 -1.78
N GLN A 51 0.13 -6.31 -0.55
CA GLN A 51 -1.26 -6.61 -0.19
C GLN A 51 -2.18 -5.39 -0.37
N HIS A 52 -1.72 -4.19 -0.03
CA HIS A 52 -2.48 -2.96 -0.23
C HIS A 52 -2.66 -2.64 -1.73
N LYS A 53 -1.61 -2.85 -2.54
CA LYS A 53 -1.67 -2.67 -4.01
C LYS A 53 -2.65 -3.65 -4.66
N SER A 54 -2.64 -4.92 -4.25
CA SER A 54 -3.57 -5.93 -4.77
C SER A 54 -5.03 -5.65 -4.43
N LYS A 55 -5.34 -5.10 -3.24
CA LYS A 55 -6.72 -4.71 -2.89
C LYS A 55 -7.27 -3.54 -3.70
N SER A 56 -6.41 -2.70 -4.28
CA SER A 56 -6.84 -1.63 -5.20
C SER A 56 -7.03 -2.10 -6.65
N GLY A 57 -6.53 -3.28 -7.02
CA GLY A 57 -6.69 -3.86 -8.37
C GLY A 57 -7.95 -4.72 -8.56
N THR A 58 -8.67 -5.07 -7.49
CA THR A 58 -9.87 -5.94 -7.56
C THR A 58 -11.17 -5.17 -7.87
N GLN A 59 -11.10 -3.98 -8.47
CA GLN A 59 -12.27 -3.39 -9.15
C GLN A 59 -12.39 -3.85 -10.61
N SER A 60 -11.35 -4.43 -11.21
CA SER A 60 -11.39 -4.91 -12.60
C SER A 60 -11.89 -6.35 -12.77
N LEU A 61 -12.06 -7.13 -11.69
CA LEU A 61 -12.55 -8.51 -11.79
C LEU A 61 -14.09 -8.63 -11.74
N PHE A 62 -14.80 -7.55 -11.38
CA PHE A 62 -16.27 -7.51 -11.40
C PHE A 62 -16.86 -6.70 -12.58
N SER A 63 -16.02 -6.13 -13.45
CA SER A 63 -16.48 -5.29 -14.56
C SER A 63 -16.94 -6.07 -15.81
N ASN A 64 -16.99 -7.41 -15.78
CA ASN A 64 -17.44 -8.22 -16.92
C ASN A 64 -18.44 -9.35 -16.58
N ALA A 65 -19.14 -9.27 -15.43
CA ALA A 65 -20.12 -10.30 -15.02
C ALA A 65 -21.47 -9.73 -14.53
N ARG A 66 -21.81 -8.48 -14.87
CA ARG A 66 -23.04 -7.83 -14.38
C ARG A 66 -23.58 -6.80 -15.38
N THR A 67 -23.88 -7.25 -16.59
CA THR A 67 -24.62 -6.44 -17.57
C THR A 67 -26.13 -6.62 -17.46
N ASP A 68 -26.66 -7.49 -16.60
CA ASP A 68 -28.08 -7.88 -16.75
C ASP A 68 -29.05 -7.61 -15.57
N MET A 69 -28.62 -7.25 -14.35
CA MET A 69 -29.57 -7.27 -13.19
C MET A 69 -29.43 -6.16 -12.14
N PHE A 70 -28.80 -5.02 -12.45
CA PHE A 70 -28.75 -3.87 -11.52
C PHE A 70 -29.59 -2.66 -11.96
N GLY A 71 -30.49 -2.86 -12.92
CA GLY A 71 -31.49 -1.85 -13.33
C GLY A 71 -32.76 -1.82 -12.46
N GLU A 72 -32.91 -2.72 -11.48
CA GLU A 72 -34.18 -2.92 -10.76
C GLU A 72 -34.10 -2.61 -9.25
N PHE A 73 -32.97 -2.11 -8.75
CA PHE A 73 -32.83 -1.77 -7.32
C PHE A 73 -33.11 -0.29 -6.99
N TRP A 74 -33.35 0.55 -7.99
CA TRP A 74 -33.66 1.97 -7.83
C TRP A 74 -35.04 2.32 -8.41
N ARG A 75 -36.04 1.46 -8.18
CA ARG A 75 -37.45 1.78 -8.31
C ARG A 75 -38.23 1.30 -7.09
#